data_AF-A0A364RBV3-F1
#
_entry.id   AF-A0A364RBV3-F1
#
_cell.length_a   1.000
_cell.length_b   1.000
_cell.length_c   1.000
_cell.angle_alpha   90.00
_cell.angle_beta   90.00
_cell.angle_gamma   90.00
#
_symmetry.space_group_name_H-M   'P 1'
#
loop_
_entity.id
_entity.type
_entity.pdbx_description
1 polymer ?
#
loop_
_entity_poly.entity_id
_entity_poly.type
_entity_poly.pdbx_seq_one_letter_code
_entity_poly.pdbx_strand_id
1 'polypeptide(L)'
;MQEMKTKIKDINQGDVLTFKASDERFKVLLCTSTHKEISPKNFTFAALTIDEQEKPTIETIIDSDFFGIGNTKNDYFKYSDEELERMWSIHPELKPYFLGSYGLIIWRKDLMKFQDNFEIIGSLKIVDNLDKNGNGSMNASDWDYLTDFFNGKYISILMGRGQKLFKVKSIIKT
;
A
#
# COMPACT_ATOMS: atom_id res chain seq x y z
N MET A 1 11.01 -18.04 -25.23
CA MET A 1 9.55 -18.05 -25.02
C MET A 1 9.23 -16.78 -24.27
N GLN A 2 8.58 -15.81 -24.92
CA GLN A 2 8.32 -14.50 -24.33
C GLN A 2 7.03 -14.63 -23.52
N GLU A 3 7.10 -14.58 -22.19
CA GLU A 3 5.90 -14.51 -21.35
C GLU A 3 5.11 -13.27 -21.76
N MET A 4 3.88 -13.48 -22.26
CA MET A 4 2.95 -12.37 -22.46
C MET A 4 2.59 -11.82 -21.09
N LYS A 5 3.21 -10.71 -20.69
CA LYS A 5 2.76 -9.92 -19.54
C LYS A 5 1.30 -9.55 -19.76
N THR A 6 0.43 -10.09 -18.91
CA THR A 6 -1.00 -9.76 -18.96
C THR A 6 -1.14 -8.31 -18.50
N LYS A 7 -1.62 -7.44 -19.38
CA LYS A 7 -1.86 -6.03 -19.02
C LYS A 7 -2.84 -5.95 -17.86
N ILE A 8 -2.51 -5.12 -16.87
CA ILE A 8 -3.40 -4.82 -15.74
C ILE A 8 -4.68 -4.20 -16.29
N LYS A 9 -5.80 -4.94 -16.22
CA LYS A 9 -7.10 -4.50 -16.73
C LYS A 9 -7.87 -3.67 -15.71
N ASP A 10 -7.71 -3.99 -14.45
CA ASP A 10 -8.36 -3.35 -13.33
C ASP A 10 -7.52 -3.52 -12.06
N ILE A 11 -7.73 -2.65 -11.07
CA ILE A 11 -7.08 -2.70 -9.75
C ILE A 11 -8.16 -2.58 -8.69
N ASN A 12 -8.23 -3.52 -7.76
CA ASN A 12 -9.16 -3.54 -6.64
C ASN A 12 -8.43 -3.29 -5.32
N GLN A 13 -9.18 -2.90 -4.29
CA GLN A 13 -8.64 -2.87 -2.93
C GLN A 13 -8.15 -4.27 -2.56
N GLY A 14 -6.97 -4.34 -1.96
CA GLY A 14 -6.29 -5.59 -1.62
C GLY A 14 -5.32 -6.07 -2.68
N ASP A 15 -5.42 -5.60 -3.94
CA ASP A 15 -4.53 -6.05 -5.00
C ASP A 15 -3.08 -5.67 -4.69
N VAL A 16 -2.20 -6.65 -4.90
CA VAL A 16 -0.77 -6.52 -4.66
C VAL A 16 -0.04 -6.43 -5.99
N LEU A 17 0.60 -5.30 -6.22
CA LEU A 17 1.40 -5.04 -7.41
C LEU A 17 2.88 -5.13 -7.06
N THR A 18 3.63 -5.91 -7.81
CA THR A 18 5.10 -5.91 -7.76
C THR A 18 5.68 -5.31 -9.03
N PHE A 19 6.87 -4.73 -8.90
CA PHE A 19 7.67 -4.25 -10.02
C PHE A 19 9.14 -4.32 -9.65
N LYS A 20 9.99 -4.28 -10.67
CA LYS A 20 11.44 -4.22 -10.50
C LYS A 20 11.88 -2.75 -10.59
N ALA A 21 12.56 -2.24 -9.56
CA ALA A 21 13.13 -0.90 -9.56
C ALA A 21 14.48 -0.86 -10.30
N SER A 22 15.08 0.32 -10.43
CA SER A 22 16.35 0.53 -11.17
C SER A 22 17.55 -0.18 -10.53
N ASP A 23 17.45 -0.58 -9.27
CA ASP A 23 18.42 -1.41 -8.55
C ASP A 23 18.27 -2.92 -8.84
N GLU A 24 17.40 -3.28 -9.79
CA GLU A 24 17.04 -4.65 -10.13
C GLU A 24 16.45 -5.45 -8.95
N ARG A 25 15.86 -4.76 -7.96
CA ARG A 25 15.16 -5.40 -6.83
C ARG A 25 13.65 -5.24 -6.96
N PHE A 26 12.93 -6.27 -6.56
CA PHE A 26 11.48 -6.26 -6.49
C PHE A 26 11.00 -5.42 -5.33
N LYS A 27 10.04 -4.54 -5.65
CA LYS A 27 9.31 -3.69 -4.70
C LYS A 27 7.83 -4.03 -4.79
N VAL A 28 7.06 -3.64 -3.77
CA VAL A 28 5.63 -3.98 -3.70
C VAL A 28 4.77 -2.78 -3.28
N LEU A 29 3.65 -2.65 -3.97
CA LEU A 29 2.54 -1.77 -3.62
C LEU A 29 1.32 -2.61 -3.25
N LEU A 30 0.65 -2.26 -2.15
CA LEU A 30 -0.64 -2.81 -1.75
C LEU A 30 -1.73 -1.77 -2.03
N CYS A 31 -2.73 -2.08 -2.84
CA CYS A 31 -3.84 -1.17 -3.11
C CYS A 31 -4.77 -1.05 -1.89
N THR A 32 -4.78 0.11 -1.24
CA THR A 32 -5.57 0.35 -0.02
C THR A 32 -6.94 0.96 -0.31
N SER A 33 -7.10 1.67 -1.43
CA SER A 33 -8.42 2.17 -1.86
C SER A 33 -8.47 2.44 -3.36
N THR A 34 -9.68 2.39 -3.91
CA THR A 34 -9.93 2.66 -5.34
C THR A 34 -11.02 3.70 -5.49
N HIS A 35 -10.83 4.68 -6.36
CA HIS A 35 -11.86 5.64 -6.74
C HIS A 35 -12.17 5.46 -8.23
N LYS A 36 -13.12 4.56 -8.53
CA LYS A 36 -13.46 4.15 -9.92
C LYS A 36 -14.74 4.76 -10.46
N GLU A 37 -15.64 5.18 -9.59
CA GLU A 37 -17.02 5.57 -9.94
C GLU A 37 -17.08 6.91 -10.67
N ILE A 38 -16.26 7.89 -10.26
CA ILE A 38 -16.31 9.25 -10.79
C ILE A 38 -14.92 9.68 -11.28
N SER A 39 -14.89 10.40 -12.40
CA SER A 39 -13.66 11.01 -12.90
C SER A 39 -13.33 12.27 -12.08
N PRO A 40 -12.06 12.50 -11.72
CA PRO A 40 -10.89 11.74 -12.11
C PRO A 40 -10.66 10.46 -11.27
N LYS A 41 -10.47 9.32 -11.96
CA LYS A 41 -10.26 8.02 -11.33
C LYS A 41 -8.83 7.88 -10.79
N ASN A 42 -8.68 7.35 -9.58
CA ASN A 42 -7.38 7.12 -8.95
C ASN A 42 -7.40 5.86 -8.07
N PHE A 43 -6.19 5.45 -7.69
CA PHE A 43 -5.93 4.34 -6.79
C PHE A 43 -4.96 4.83 -5.71
N THR A 44 -5.20 4.43 -4.47
CA THR A 44 -4.28 4.71 -3.36
C THR A 44 -3.59 3.43 -2.98
N PHE A 45 -2.27 3.49 -2.88
CA PHE A 45 -1.42 2.36 -2.49
C PHE A 45 -0.67 2.65 -1.21
N ALA A 46 -0.40 1.61 -0.43
CA ALA A 46 0.66 1.61 0.58
C ALA A 46 1.92 1.00 -0.04
N ALA A 47 3.05 1.66 0.15
CA ALA A 47 4.35 1.08 -0.16
C ALA A 47 4.75 0.09 0.93
N LEU A 48 5.12 -1.13 0.51
CA LEU A 48 5.64 -2.14 1.41
C LEU A 48 7.17 -2.07 1.48
N THR A 49 7.71 -2.57 2.57
CA THR A 49 9.16 -2.65 2.84
C THR A 49 9.86 -3.80 2.10
N ILE A 50 9.16 -4.50 1.22
CA ILE A 50 9.73 -5.53 0.36
C ILE A 50 10.80 -4.90 -0.54
N ASP A 51 11.99 -5.49 -0.45
CA ASP A 51 13.15 -5.13 -1.24
C ASP A 51 13.98 -6.40 -1.48
N GLU A 52 13.64 -7.17 -2.51
CA GLU A 52 14.16 -8.54 -2.71
C GLU A 52 14.73 -8.74 -4.12
N GLN A 53 15.67 -9.68 -4.27
CA GLN A 53 16.22 -10.05 -5.59
C GLN A 53 15.26 -10.95 -6.37
N GLU A 54 14.55 -11.81 -5.66
CA GLU A 54 13.56 -12.72 -6.21
C GLU A 54 12.16 -12.12 -6.14
N LYS A 55 11.25 -12.63 -6.96
CA LYS A 55 9.85 -12.18 -6.97
C LYS A 55 9.19 -12.54 -5.62
N PRO A 56 8.57 -11.57 -4.93
CA PRO A 56 7.96 -11.82 -3.62
C PRO A 56 6.72 -12.71 -3.72
N THR A 57 6.47 -13.49 -2.67
CA THR A 57 5.25 -14.30 -2.50
C THR A 57 4.26 -13.63 -1.57
N ILE A 58 3.00 -14.07 -1.60
CA ILE A 58 1.97 -13.55 -0.68
C ILE A 58 2.37 -13.74 0.78
N GLU A 59 3.02 -14.85 1.14
CA GLU A 59 3.52 -15.09 2.49
C GLU A 59 4.55 -14.02 2.90
N THR A 60 5.54 -13.73 2.04
CA THR A 60 6.53 -12.68 2.32
C THR A 60 5.88 -11.30 2.48
N ILE A 61 4.83 -11.02 1.70
CA ILE A 61 4.07 -9.77 1.77
C ILE A 61 3.33 -9.64 3.10
N ILE A 62 2.71 -10.71 3.59
CA ILE A 62 1.97 -10.73 4.86
C ILE A 62 2.90 -10.42 6.05
N ASP A 63 4.14 -10.89 5.99
CA ASP A 63 5.15 -10.67 7.04
C ASP A 63 5.91 -9.35 6.93
N SER A 64 5.77 -8.65 5.79
CA SER A 64 6.35 -7.34 5.55
C SER A 64 5.65 -6.21 6.33
N ASP A 65 6.23 -5.02 6.23
CA ASP A 65 5.72 -3.79 6.85
C ASP A 65 5.34 -2.74 5.80
N PHE A 66 4.47 -1.81 6.19
CA PHE A 66 4.11 -0.61 5.44
C PHE A 66 4.23 0.64 6.33
N PHE A 67 4.35 1.81 5.71
CA PHE A 67 4.32 3.08 6.45
C PHE A 67 2.90 3.48 6.82
N GLY A 68 2.67 3.80 8.09
CA GLY A 68 1.38 4.23 8.60
C GLY A 68 1.46 5.02 9.89
N ILE A 69 0.30 5.26 10.50
CA ILE A 69 0.16 5.95 11.79
C ILE A 69 -1.04 5.42 12.58
N GLY A 70 -0.98 5.51 13.91
CA GLY A 70 -2.15 5.39 14.76
C GLY A 70 -2.86 6.74 14.89
N ASN A 71 -4.13 6.80 14.49
CA ASN A 71 -4.92 8.02 14.51
C ASN A 71 -6.07 7.94 15.52
N THR A 72 -6.38 9.08 16.13
CA THR A 72 -7.53 9.24 17.02
C THR A 72 -8.82 9.08 16.22
N LYS A 73 -9.63 8.09 16.63
CA LYS A 73 -10.98 7.74 16.17
C LYS A 73 -11.65 8.77 15.26
N ASN A 74 -11.93 8.37 14.03
CA ASN A 74 -12.93 9.01 13.18
C ASN A 74 -14.20 8.15 13.21
N ASP A 75 -15.32 8.69 13.73
CA ASP A 75 -16.58 7.96 13.83
C ASP A 75 -17.14 7.49 12.48
N TYR A 76 -16.73 8.13 11.38
CA TYR A 76 -17.15 7.81 10.02
C TYR A 76 -16.37 6.64 9.39
N PHE A 77 -15.14 6.37 9.86
CA PHE A 77 -14.24 5.38 9.27
C PHE A 77 -13.76 4.36 10.30
N LYS A 78 -14.69 3.86 11.12
CA LYS A 78 -14.41 2.88 12.17
C LYS A 78 -14.14 1.49 11.61
N TYR A 79 -13.21 0.81 12.26
CA TYR A 79 -13.04 -0.63 12.15
C TYR A 79 -13.97 -1.34 13.15
N SER A 80 -14.31 -2.59 12.84
CA SER A 80 -14.98 -3.48 13.80
C SER A 80 -14.08 -3.79 15.00
N ASP A 81 -14.68 -4.23 16.11
CA ASP A 81 -13.91 -4.61 17.31
C ASP A 81 -12.93 -5.77 17.04
N GLU A 82 -13.29 -6.70 16.15
CA GLU A 82 -12.41 -7.80 15.73
C GLU A 82 -11.18 -7.28 14.96
N GLU A 83 -11.39 -6.36 14.01
CA GLU A 83 -10.29 -5.74 13.26
C GLU A 83 -9.38 -4.92 14.18
N LEU A 84 -9.93 -4.20 15.17
CA LEU A 84 -9.17 -3.44 16.16
C LEU A 84 -8.35 -4.34 17.08
N GLU A 85 -8.97 -5.38 17.65
CA GLU A 85 -8.24 -6.31 18.51
C GLU A 85 -7.15 -7.05 17.73
N ARG A 86 -7.38 -7.36 16.45
CA ARG A 86 -6.32 -7.90 15.59
C ARG A 86 -5.15 -6.92 15.45
N MET A 87 -5.42 -5.68 15.05
CA MET A 87 -4.39 -4.65 14.93
C MET A 87 -3.60 -4.51 16.23
N TRP A 88 -4.31 -4.41 17.35
CA TRP A 88 -3.71 -4.19 18.67
C TRP A 88 -3.04 -5.42 19.26
N SER A 89 -3.42 -6.64 18.84
CA SER A 89 -2.71 -7.85 19.25
C SER A 89 -1.30 -7.92 18.65
N ILE A 90 -1.11 -7.31 17.47
CA ILE A 90 0.17 -7.24 16.76
C ILE A 90 0.94 -5.98 17.15
N HIS A 91 0.23 -4.85 17.31
CA HIS A 91 0.78 -3.53 17.65
C HIS A 91 0.05 -2.96 18.88
N PRO A 92 0.32 -3.48 20.09
CA PRO A 92 -0.38 -3.07 21.32
C PRO A 92 -0.14 -1.60 21.68
N GLU A 93 0.99 -1.03 21.27
CA GLU A 93 1.33 0.38 21.44
C GLU A 93 0.40 1.33 20.67
N LEU A 94 -0.39 0.79 19.73
CA LEU A 94 -1.39 1.53 18.99
C LEU A 94 -2.67 1.79 19.80
N LYS A 95 -2.95 1.06 20.90
CA LYS A 95 -4.17 1.29 21.69
C LYS A 95 -4.20 2.73 22.23
N PRO A 96 -5.33 3.49 22.09
CA PRO A 96 -6.66 3.10 21.58
C PRO A 96 -6.94 3.61 20.14
N TYR A 97 -5.90 3.82 19.34
CA TYR A 97 -5.95 4.44 18.02
C TYR A 97 -6.25 3.44 16.90
N PHE A 98 -6.74 3.97 15.77
CA PHE A 98 -6.97 3.22 14.53
C PHE A 98 -5.73 3.29 13.64
N LEU A 99 -5.33 2.16 13.07
CA LEU A 99 -4.20 2.11 12.14
C LEU A 99 -4.60 2.69 10.79
N GLY A 100 -3.80 3.59 10.24
CA GLY A 100 -3.95 4.12 8.89
C GLY A 100 -2.67 4.00 8.08
N SER A 101 -2.77 3.87 6.76
CA SER A 101 -1.61 3.84 5.87
C SER A 101 -1.23 5.23 5.35
N TYR A 102 0.05 5.41 5.03
CA TYR A 102 0.49 6.51 4.20
C TYR A 102 0.17 6.21 2.73
N GLY A 103 -0.52 7.12 2.04
CA GLY A 103 -1.01 6.89 0.69
C GLY A 103 -0.05 7.33 -0.43
N LEU A 104 0.17 6.47 -1.42
CA LEU A 104 0.67 6.81 -2.74
C LEU A 104 -0.50 6.83 -3.72
N ILE A 105 -0.90 8.02 -4.17
CA ILE A 105 -2.04 8.20 -5.07
C ILE A 105 -1.55 8.17 -6.51
N ILE A 106 -2.05 7.23 -7.30
CA ILE A 106 -1.76 7.12 -8.73
C ILE A 106 -3.07 7.32 -9.50
N TRP A 107 -3.10 8.33 -10.36
CA TRP A 107 -4.25 8.58 -11.23
C TRP A 107 -4.30 7.52 -12.33
N ARG A 108 -5.51 7.04 -12.68
CA ARG A 108 -5.68 5.98 -13.70
C ARG A 108 -5.02 6.32 -15.03
N LYS A 109 -5.15 7.58 -15.48
CA LYS A 109 -4.55 8.06 -16.74
C LYS A 109 -3.03 7.93 -16.75
N ASP A 110 -2.40 8.04 -15.58
CA ASP A 110 -0.95 8.01 -15.45
C ASP A 110 -0.47 6.58 -15.22
N LEU A 111 -1.18 5.79 -14.40
CA LEU A 111 -0.96 4.36 -14.29
C LEU A 111 -0.93 3.68 -15.67
N MET A 112 -1.84 4.04 -16.57
CA MET A 112 -1.87 3.48 -17.94
C MET A 112 -0.56 3.71 -18.73
N LYS A 113 0.24 4.73 -18.38
CA LYS A 113 1.52 5.03 -19.05
C LYS A 113 2.64 4.08 -18.64
N PHE A 114 2.57 3.53 -17.43
CA PHE A 114 3.62 2.67 -16.87
C PHE A 114 3.10 1.34 -16.30
N GLN A 115 1.86 0.96 -16.65
CA GLN A 115 1.22 -0.28 -16.18
C GLN A 115 2.00 -1.54 -16.56
N ASP A 116 2.73 -1.52 -17.68
CA ASP A 116 3.49 -2.67 -18.19
C ASP A 116 4.74 -2.98 -17.32
N ASN A 117 5.09 -2.06 -16.40
CA ASN A 117 6.15 -2.27 -15.42
C ASN A 117 5.68 -3.11 -14.22
N PHE A 118 4.38 -3.20 -13.98
CA PHE A 118 3.82 -3.93 -12.86
C PHE A 118 3.34 -5.33 -13.23
N GLU A 119 3.28 -6.16 -12.21
CA GLU A 119 2.61 -7.45 -12.21
C GLU A 119 1.73 -7.56 -10.97
N ILE A 120 0.49 -8.02 -11.13
CA ILE A 120 -0.36 -8.38 -9.98
C ILE A 120 0.01 -9.80 -9.56
N ILE A 121 0.45 -9.95 -8.31
CA ILE A 121 0.92 -11.23 -7.75
C ILE A 121 -0.06 -11.85 -6.75
N GLY A 122 -1.18 -11.17 -6.51
CA GLY A 122 -2.31 -11.68 -5.75
C GLY A 122 -3.11 -10.55 -5.12
N SER A 123 -3.97 -10.89 -4.18
CA SER A 123 -4.84 -9.94 -3.49
C SER A 123 -5.02 -10.36 -2.03
N LEU A 124 -5.05 -9.37 -1.13
CA LEU A 124 -5.29 -9.55 0.30
C LEU A 124 -6.64 -8.97 0.68
N LYS A 125 -7.44 -9.72 1.44
CA LYS A 125 -8.65 -9.18 2.06
C LYS A 125 -8.25 -8.28 3.22
N ILE A 126 -8.19 -6.97 3.02
CA ILE A 126 -7.75 -5.99 4.02
C ILE A 126 -8.92 -5.21 4.63
N VAL A 127 -8.68 -4.55 5.77
CA VAL A 127 -9.61 -3.60 6.40
C VAL A 127 -10.01 -2.49 5.43
N ASP A 128 -11.27 -2.07 5.48
CA ASP A 128 -11.73 -0.93 4.67
C ASP A 128 -11.18 0.38 5.24
N ASN A 129 -11.18 1.48 4.49
CA ASN A 129 -10.82 2.81 4.99
C ASN A 129 -9.40 2.97 5.58
N LEU A 130 -8.47 2.04 5.30
CA LEU A 130 -7.08 2.13 5.75
C LEU A 130 -6.41 3.44 5.30
N ASP A 131 -6.72 3.91 4.09
CA ASP A 131 -6.24 5.19 3.55
C ASP A 131 -6.88 6.40 4.26
N LYS A 132 -8.11 6.27 4.78
CA LYS A 132 -8.84 7.35 5.47
C LYS A 132 -8.40 7.55 6.91
N ASN A 133 -7.93 6.49 7.55
CA ASN A 133 -7.38 6.57 8.90
C ASN A 133 -5.91 6.99 8.91
N GLY A 134 -5.26 7.10 7.74
CA GLY A 134 -3.93 7.70 7.59
C GLY A 134 -3.94 9.21 7.86
N ASN A 135 -2.76 9.83 7.90
CA ASN A 135 -2.63 11.29 8.08
C ASN A 135 -1.93 11.98 6.88
N GLY A 136 -1.72 11.26 5.78
CA GLY A 136 -0.99 11.82 4.65
C GLY A 136 -0.99 10.93 3.43
N SER A 137 -0.84 11.58 2.30
CA SER A 137 -0.61 10.94 1.01
C SER A 137 0.28 11.82 0.14
N MET A 138 0.81 11.23 -0.93
CA MET A 138 1.50 11.96 -1.99
C MET A 138 1.03 11.46 -3.36
N ASN A 139 1.10 12.33 -4.35
CA ASN A 139 0.86 11.96 -5.74
C ASN A 139 2.10 11.22 -6.27
N ALA A 140 1.89 10.01 -6.78
CA ALA A 140 2.91 9.13 -7.36
C ALA A 140 2.59 8.77 -8.82
N SER A 141 1.95 9.68 -9.55
CA SER A 141 1.60 9.54 -10.99
C SER A 141 2.77 9.66 -11.97
N ASP A 142 4.00 9.50 -11.50
CA ASP A 142 5.19 9.54 -12.31
C ASP A 142 6.09 8.35 -11.94
N TRP A 143 6.63 7.67 -12.95
CA TRP A 143 7.39 6.43 -12.76
C TRP A 143 8.70 6.69 -12.01
N ASP A 144 9.41 7.75 -12.39
CA ASP A 144 10.68 8.10 -11.77
C ASP A 144 10.43 8.53 -10.32
N TYR A 145 9.36 9.29 -10.07
CA TYR A 145 8.93 9.63 -8.72
C TYR A 145 8.60 8.40 -7.86
N LEU A 146 7.87 7.42 -8.41
CA LEU A 146 7.52 6.19 -7.71
C LEU A 146 8.78 5.38 -7.36
N THR A 147 9.70 5.21 -8.31
CA THR A 147 10.96 4.47 -8.06
C THR A 147 11.85 5.19 -7.05
N ASP A 148 11.92 6.53 -7.13
CA ASP A 148 12.61 7.38 -6.16
C ASP A 148 12.07 7.24 -4.74
N PHE A 149 10.77 7.00 -4.58
CA PHE A 149 10.17 6.69 -3.29
C PHE A 149 10.81 5.45 -2.65
N PHE A 150 10.91 4.36 -3.40
CA PHE A 150 11.49 3.10 -2.91
C PHE A 150 13.01 3.16 -2.75
N ASN A 151 13.69 4.08 -3.44
CA ASN A 151 15.11 4.36 -3.23
C ASN A 151 15.41 5.14 -1.94
N GLY A 152 14.39 5.36 -1.09
CA GLY A 152 14.54 5.90 0.25
C GLY A 152 14.63 7.43 0.32
N LYS A 153 14.49 8.14 -0.80
CA LYS A 153 14.58 9.62 -0.86
C LYS A 153 13.57 10.34 0.05
N TYR A 154 12.48 9.67 0.41
CA TYR A 154 11.38 10.26 1.18
C TYR A 154 11.24 9.69 2.58
N ILE A 155 12.09 8.75 3.01
CA ILE A 155 12.00 8.12 4.33
C ILE A 155 12.10 9.16 5.45
N SER A 156 13.02 10.11 5.35
CA SER A 156 13.17 11.19 6.33
C SER A 156 11.92 12.07 6.42
N ILE A 157 11.25 12.32 5.30
CA ILE A 157 10.00 13.08 5.22
C ILE A 157 8.86 12.29 5.89
N LEU A 158 8.76 10.97 5.64
CA LEU A 158 7.75 10.12 6.28
C LEU A 158 7.95 10.08 7.80
N MET A 159 9.18 9.89 8.25
CA MET A 159 9.53 9.92 9.68
C MET A 159 9.20 11.29 10.30
N GLY A 160 9.53 12.39 9.61
CA GLY A 160 9.17 13.75 10.04
C GLY A 160 7.65 14.00 10.11
N ARG A 161 6.85 13.23 9.38
CA ARG A 161 5.37 13.20 9.44
C ARG A 161 4.82 12.20 10.45
N GLY A 162 5.67 11.65 11.30
CA GLY A 162 5.30 10.69 12.35
C GLY A 162 4.92 9.30 11.83
N GLN A 163 5.23 8.98 10.57
CA GLN A 163 4.99 7.64 10.04
C GLN A 163 5.89 6.62 10.73
N LYS A 164 5.32 5.46 11.02
CA LYS A 164 6.01 4.28 11.56
C LYS A 164 5.75 3.09 10.64
N LEU A 165 6.53 2.03 10.84
CA LEU A 165 6.33 0.76 10.16
C LEU A 165 5.31 -0.08 10.93
N PHE A 166 4.34 -0.61 10.20
CA PHE A 166 3.34 -1.53 10.72
C PHE A 166 3.25 -2.78 9.86
N LYS A 167 3.13 -3.94 10.50
CA LYS A 167 2.99 -5.24 9.86
C LYS A 167 1.74 -5.35 8.99
N VAL A 168 1.88 -5.84 7.76
CA VAL A 168 0.75 -6.09 6.85
C VAL A 168 -0.27 -7.06 7.45
N LYS A 169 0.16 -8.11 8.16
CA LYS A 169 -0.77 -9.03 8.85
C LYS A 169 -1.74 -8.36 9.83
N SER A 170 -1.44 -7.15 10.31
CA SER A 170 -2.32 -6.39 11.23
C SER A 170 -3.57 -5.82 10.56
N ILE A 171 -3.56 -5.68 9.23
CA ILE A 171 -4.67 -5.08 8.45
C ILE A 171 -5.45 -6.12 7.63
N ILE A 172 -5.17 -7.42 7.77
CA ILE A 172 -5.87 -8.49 7.03
C ILE A 172 -7.15 -8.89 7.78
N LYS A 173 -8.28 -8.92 7.07
CA LYS A 173 -9.56 -9.43 7.57
C LYS A 173 -9.52 -10.96 7.65
N THR A 174 -9.98 -11.51 8.76
CA THR A 174 -10.29 -12.94 8.90
C THR A 174 -11.61 -13.32 8.23
#